data_AF-A0A1I0IMC1-F1
#
_entry.id   AF-A0A1I0IMC1-F1
#
_cell.length_a   1.000
_cell.length_b   1.000
_cell.length_c   1.000
_cell.angle_alpha   90.00
_cell.angle_beta   90.00
_cell.angle_gamma   90.00
#
_symmetry.space_group_name_H-M   'P 1'
#
loop_
_entity.id
_entity.type
_entity.pdbx_description
1 polymer ?
#
loop_
_entity_poly.entity_id
_entity_poly.type
_entity_poly.pdbx_seq_one_letter_code
_entity_poly.pdbx_strand_id
1 'polypeptide(L)'
;MTEYETHVHEEIETTIDRAGFDTLDPAAVRVDVTDSFRRKLGEYRRLSAADRDAEATVEYEIRIARRLFEDGRDDRWRDTVRHEVAHAYVLETVGPDAQPHGDAWKTAARRAGADPVARYEGDNTVDAEYVLACPRGCFERGYVQRSKRIKQPWQYTCDECGTRPISYDVGERPADPDPGTCYVDSIPWRTPEDQDEPDDARSTARYLLACPNGCTAWPYQRRTKRIKNPWLYACPECDTTLLSCGIDDSPTELEPGRCHVGSVPWQVPRIVHACPNGCFSTGYGQHTEQTRQPERYRCEECGARTVAYLADERPETIDPGTNYLE
;
A
#
# COMPACT_ATOMS: atom_id res chain seq x y z
N MET A 1 -2.69 15.50 30.77
CA MET A 1 -1.39 15.05 30.26
C MET A 1 -0.85 13.96 31.17
N THR A 2 -0.37 12.86 30.61
CA THR A 2 0.34 11.80 31.33
C THR A 2 1.80 12.21 31.61
N GLU A 3 2.47 11.56 32.56
CA GLU A 3 3.90 11.82 32.87
C GLU A 3 4.79 11.65 31.62
N TYR A 4 4.47 10.66 30.76
CA TYR A 4 5.18 10.43 29.50
C TYR A 4 4.96 11.55 28.48
N GLU A 5 3.74 12.10 28.39
CA GLU A 5 3.46 13.24 27.49
C GLU A 5 4.26 14.48 27.90
N THR A 6 4.40 14.74 29.21
CA THR A 6 5.25 15.83 29.73
C THR A 6 6.71 15.61 29.32
N HIS A 7 7.26 14.40 29.48
CA HIS A 7 8.62 14.10 29.08
C HIS A 7 8.87 14.23 27.57
N VAL A 8 7.90 13.84 26.75
CA VAL A 8 7.97 14.04 25.30
C VAL A 8 7.94 15.52 24.97
N HIS A 9 7.10 16.31 25.63
CA HIS A 9 7.03 17.76 25.43
C HIS A 9 8.36 18.45 25.79
N GLU A 10 8.93 18.14 26.95
CA GLU A 10 10.23 18.65 27.39
C GLU A 10 11.36 18.29 26.41
N GLU A 11 11.36 17.07 25.86
CA GLU A 11 12.34 16.65 24.87
C GLU A 11 12.13 17.35 23.52
N ILE A 12 10.89 17.65 23.11
CA ILE A 12 10.58 18.44 21.91
C ILE A 12 11.14 19.86 22.06
N GLU A 13 10.82 20.56 23.15
CA GLU A 13 11.33 21.90 23.45
C GLU A 13 12.85 21.92 23.45
N THR A 14 13.46 21.01 24.21
CA THR A 14 14.92 20.89 24.30
C THR A 14 15.55 20.60 22.94
N THR A 15 14.90 19.80 22.09
CA THR A 15 15.40 19.46 20.76
C THR A 15 15.30 20.65 19.82
N ILE A 16 14.19 21.38 19.83
CA ILE A 16 13.97 22.58 19.01
C ILE A 16 15.04 23.63 19.35
N ASP A 17 15.22 23.92 20.64
CA ASP A 17 16.21 24.88 21.12
C ASP A 17 17.64 24.46 20.77
N ARG A 18 18.01 23.20 21.07
CA ARG A 18 19.35 22.67 20.81
C ARG A 18 19.69 22.66 19.32
N ALA A 19 18.72 22.32 18.48
CA ALA A 19 18.93 22.19 17.04
C ALA A 19 18.82 23.53 16.29
N GLY A 20 18.30 24.57 16.93
CA GLY A 20 17.98 25.85 16.31
C GLY A 20 16.88 25.71 15.26
N PHE A 21 15.78 25.05 15.63
CA PHE A 21 14.60 24.85 14.77
C PHE A 21 13.54 25.91 15.03
N ASP A 22 13.93 27.19 15.03
CA ASP A 22 13.10 28.35 15.40
C ASP A 22 11.82 28.52 14.57
N THR A 23 11.70 27.79 13.46
CA THR A 23 10.48 27.73 12.63
C THR A 23 9.38 26.85 13.23
N LEU A 24 9.71 26.00 14.19
CA LEU A 24 8.74 25.16 14.90
C LEU A 24 8.39 25.83 16.24
N ASP A 25 7.10 26.02 16.48
CA ASP A 25 6.59 26.42 17.80
C ASP A 25 6.23 25.15 18.60
N PRO A 26 6.92 24.87 19.74
CA PRO A 26 6.57 23.74 20.59
C PRO A 26 5.11 23.76 21.05
N ALA A 27 4.54 24.94 21.28
CA ALA A 27 3.16 25.10 21.73
C ALA A 27 2.13 24.75 20.64
N ALA A 28 2.55 24.70 19.37
CA ALA A 28 1.73 24.26 18.25
C ALA A 28 1.76 22.74 18.03
N VAL A 29 2.51 21.98 18.85
CA VAL A 29 2.66 20.52 18.75
C VAL A 29 1.84 19.84 19.83
N ARG A 30 0.82 19.09 19.42
CA ARG A 30 0.12 18.14 20.29
C ARG A 30 0.94 16.87 20.44
N VAL A 31 0.97 16.34 21.66
CA VAL A 31 1.66 15.10 21.99
C VAL A 31 0.64 14.02 22.35
N ASP A 32 0.79 12.83 21.77
CA ASP A 32 0.00 11.63 22.10
C ASP A 32 0.95 10.46 22.39
N VAL A 33 0.92 9.92 23.61
CA VAL A 33 1.65 8.68 23.94
C VAL A 33 0.67 7.52 23.85
N THR A 34 0.87 6.66 22.86
CA THR A 34 -0.16 5.72 22.41
C THR A 34 0.26 4.26 22.51
N ASP A 35 -0.67 3.41 22.94
CA ASP A 35 -0.59 1.95 22.87
C ASP A 35 -1.05 1.40 21.50
N SER A 36 -1.61 2.27 20.65
CA SER A 36 -2.16 1.87 19.34
C SER A 36 -1.09 1.45 18.33
N PHE A 37 0.13 1.96 18.50
CA PHE A 37 1.25 1.64 17.63
C PHE A 37 1.71 0.21 17.88
N ARG A 38 1.74 -0.62 16.84
CA ARG A 38 2.30 -1.99 16.92
C ARG A 38 3.73 -2.12 16.40
N ARG A 39 4.03 -1.47 15.28
CA ARG A 39 5.35 -1.49 14.61
C ARG A 39 6.01 -0.11 14.58
N LYS A 40 5.22 0.93 14.34
CA LYS A 40 5.65 2.33 14.50
C LYS A 40 6.14 2.59 15.92
N LEU A 41 7.19 3.40 16.03
CA LEU A 41 7.75 3.87 17.30
C LEU A 41 7.39 5.33 17.55
N GLY A 42 7.35 6.12 16.48
CA GLY A 42 6.90 7.49 16.45
C GLY A 42 6.18 7.80 15.14
N GLU A 43 5.44 8.90 15.15
CA GLU A 43 4.84 9.50 13.95
C GLU A 43 4.70 11.00 14.17
N TYR A 44 4.93 11.76 13.11
CA TYR A 44 4.56 13.15 13.02
C TYR A 44 3.46 13.35 11.96
N ARG A 45 2.41 14.12 12.29
CA ARG A 45 1.34 14.48 11.36
C ARG A 45 0.97 15.95 11.47
N ARG A 46 0.57 16.53 10.34
CA ARG A 46 -0.07 17.86 10.30
C ARG A 46 -1.57 17.72 10.50
N LEU A 47 -2.14 18.51 11.41
CA LEU A 47 -3.57 18.48 11.69
C LEU A 47 -4.32 19.35 10.66
N SER A 48 -5.35 18.75 10.04
CA SER A 48 -6.23 19.47 9.12
C SER A 48 -7.11 20.45 9.90
N ALA A 49 -7.70 21.45 9.22
CA ALA A 49 -8.61 22.39 9.88
C ALA A 49 -9.86 21.72 10.50
N ALA A 50 -10.22 20.51 10.05
CA ALA A 50 -11.33 19.73 10.61
C ALA A 50 -10.95 18.99 11.91
N ASP A 51 -9.66 18.76 12.15
CA ASP A 51 -9.13 18.07 13.33
C ASP A 51 -8.68 19.04 14.44
N ARG A 52 -8.79 20.35 14.20
CA ARG A 52 -8.46 21.40 15.17
C ARG A 52 -9.68 21.69 16.04
N ASP A 53 -9.51 21.64 17.35
CA ASP A 53 -10.47 22.27 18.25
C ASP A 53 -10.49 23.78 17.96
N ALA A 54 -11.69 24.37 17.92
CA ALA A 54 -11.92 25.76 17.48
C ALA A 54 -11.19 26.84 18.31
N GLU A 55 -10.55 26.46 19.42
CA GLU A 55 -9.78 27.32 20.33
C GLU A 55 -8.26 27.04 20.33
N ALA A 56 -7.77 25.98 19.67
CA ALA A 56 -6.37 25.55 19.80
C ALA A 56 -5.48 25.97 18.61
N THR A 57 -4.34 26.61 18.91
CA THR A 57 -3.26 26.96 17.95
C THR A 57 -2.43 25.76 17.51
N VAL A 58 -2.90 24.54 17.75
CA VAL A 58 -2.18 23.31 17.46
C VAL A 58 -2.25 23.01 15.96
N GLU A 59 -1.10 22.97 15.33
CA GLU A 59 -0.98 22.69 13.89
C GLU A 59 -0.48 21.28 13.60
N TYR A 60 0.16 20.66 14.58
CA TYR A 60 0.92 19.42 14.40
C TYR A 60 0.67 18.46 15.55
N GLU A 61 0.82 17.16 15.29
CA GLU A 61 0.82 16.13 16.32
C GLU A 61 2.03 15.20 16.19
N ILE A 62 2.71 14.97 17.30
CA ILE A 62 3.71 13.92 17.47
C ILE A 62 3.12 12.82 18.34
N ARG A 63 3.13 11.60 17.82
CA ARG A 63 2.64 10.41 18.51
C ARG A 63 3.81 9.49 18.80
N ILE A 64 3.90 8.95 20.02
CA ILE A 64 5.01 8.06 20.43
C ILE A 64 4.44 6.77 21.02
N ALA A 65 5.04 5.64 20.67
CA ALA A 65 4.62 4.33 21.19
C ALA A 65 4.94 4.23 22.69
N ARG A 66 3.92 3.97 23.52
CA ARG A 66 4.06 3.87 24.99
C ARG A 66 5.11 2.84 25.43
N ARG A 67 5.22 1.72 24.72
CA ARG A 67 6.22 0.66 25.03
C ARG A 67 7.68 1.16 25.06
N LEU A 68 7.98 2.29 24.39
CA LEU A 68 9.31 2.88 24.44
C LEU A 68 9.71 3.38 25.83
N PHE A 69 8.73 3.68 26.68
CA PHE A 69 8.94 4.12 28.06
C PHE A 69 9.02 2.96 29.05
N GLU A 70 8.55 1.76 28.66
CA GLU A 70 8.45 0.58 29.53
C GLU A 70 9.74 -0.24 29.58
N ASP A 71 10.58 -0.15 28.55
CA ASP A 71 11.82 -0.92 28.40
C ASP A 71 12.99 -0.44 29.29
N GLY A 72 12.80 0.63 30.09
CA GLY A 72 13.84 1.20 30.96
C GLY A 72 15.06 1.76 30.22
N ARG A 73 14.94 2.01 28.92
CA ARG A 73 16.01 2.50 28.03
C ARG A 73 15.65 3.89 27.51
N ASP A 74 15.88 4.90 28.34
CA ASP A 74 15.54 6.31 28.08
C ASP A 74 16.05 6.84 26.73
N ASP A 75 17.18 6.33 26.25
CA ASP A 75 17.78 6.80 25.00
C ASP A 75 16.90 6.52 23.78
N ARG A 76 16.06 5.48 23.81
CA ARG A 76 15.29 5.03 22.64
C ARG A 76 14.07 5.92 22.36
N TRP A 77 13.34 6.33 23.39
CA TRP A 77 12.20 7.22 23.20
C TRP A 77 12.65 8.62 22.84
N ARG A 78 13.74 9.13 23.46
CA ARG A 78 14.32 10.43 23.13
C ARG A 78 14.82 10.51 21.68
N ASP A 79 15.51 9.47 21.22
CA ASP A 79 15.93 9.36 19.81
C ASP A 79 14.73 9.36 18.87
N THR A 80 13.65 8.65 19.23
CA THR A 80 12.40 8.63 18.44
C THR A 80 11.74 10.01 18.40
N VAL A 81 11.65 10.72 19.52
CA VAL A 81 11.11 12.10 19.54
C VAL A 81 11.93 13.02 18.63
N ARG A 82 13.26 12.98 18.73
CA ARG A 82 14.16 13.78 17.88
C ARG A 82 14.01 13.43 16.39
N HIS A 83 13.77 12.16 16.09
CA HIS A 83 13.50 11.67 14.73
C HIS A 83 12.25 12.33 14.15
N GLU A 84 11.15 12.34 14.91
CA GLU A 84 9.89 12.96 14.48
C GLU A 84 9.98 14.49 14.40
N VAL A 85 10.68 15.15 15.33
CA VAL A 85 10.94 16.60 15.27
C VAL A 85 11.75 16.99 14.03
N ALA A 86 12.69 16.13 13.58
CA ALA A 86 13.41 16.36 12.34
C ALA A 86 12.51 16.27 11.11
N HIS A 87 11.51 15.37 11.10
CA HIS A 87 10.48 15.35 10.03
C HIS A 87 9.65 16.62 10.05
N ALA A 88 9.24 17.09 11.23
CA ALA A 88 8.48 18.33 11.38
C ALA A 88 9.23 19.53 10.79
N TYR A 89 10.50 19.68 11.15
CA TYR A 89 11.33 20.79 10.67
C TYR A 89 11.49 20.78 9.15
N VAL A 90 11.71 19.61 8.56
CA VAL A 90 11.87 19.47 7.10
C VAL A 90 10.55 19.77 6.38
N LEU A 91 9.42 19.30 6.92
CA LEU A 91 8.11 19.60 6.34
C LEU A 91 7.84 21.12 6.32
N GLU A 92 8.19 21.83 7.39
CA GLU A 92 7.99 23.27 7.50
C GLU A 92 8.94 24.07 6.58
N THR A 93 10.21 23.66 6.50
CA THR A 93 11.25 24.44 5.80
C THR A 93 11.46 24.08 4.33
N VAL A 94 11.21 22.83 3.96
CA VAL A 94 11.39 22.32 2.58
C VAL A 94 10.05 22.07 1.91
N GLY A 95 9.01 21.74 2.68
CA GLY A 95 7.67 21.48 2.17
C GLY A 95 7.35 19.98 2.00
N PRO A 96 6.11 19.65 1.58
CA PRO A 96 5.59 18.28 1.53
C PRO A 96 6.26 17.38 0.49
N ASP A 97 6.92 17.96 -0.51
CA ASP A 97 7.64 17.21 -1.55
C ASP A 97 9.05 16.79 -1.14
N ALA A 98 9.47 17.13 0.10
CA ALA A 98 10.76 16.72 0.62
C ALA A 98 10.87 15.19 0.67
N GLN A 99 11.99 14.67 0.17
CA GLN A 99 12.24 13.22 0.18
C GLN A 99 12.27 12.70 1.63
N PRO A 100 11.45 11.70 1.98
CA PRO A 100 11.52 11.04 3.28
C PRO A 100 12.92 10.52 3.55
N HIS A 101 13.49 10.88 4.70
CA HIS A 101 14.85 10.51 5.09
C HIS A 101 15.94 10.86 4.06
N GLY A 102 15.67 11.83 3.17
CA GLY A 102 16.63 12.39 2.22
C GLY A 102 17.69 13.26 2.88
N ASP A 103 18.51 13.95 2.10
CA ASP A 103 19.65 14.71 2.63
C ASP A 103 19.23 15.87 3.57
N ALA A 104 18.10 16.51 3.28
CA ALA A 104 17.50 17.53 4.14
C ALA A 104 17.16 16.95 5.52
N TRP A 105 16.49 15.79 5.54
CA TRP A 105 16.14 15.11 6.77
C TRP A 105 17.35 14.59 7.52
N LYS A 106 18.34 13.98 6.86
CA LYS A 106 19.57 13.52 7.54
C LYS A 106 20.32 14.68 8.18
N THR A 107 20.28 15.86 7.57
CA THR A 107 20.88 17.07 8.13
C THR A 107 20.11 17.54 9.36
N ALA A 108 18.77 17.57 9.28
CA ALA A 108 17.91 17.89 10.42
C ALA A 108 18.06 16.89 11.57
N ALA A 109 18.05 15.58 11.30
CA ALA A 109 18.22 14.52 12.29
C ALA A 109 19.54 14.66 13.06
N ARG A 110 20.65 14.93 12.37
CA ARG A 110 21.94 15.20 13.04
C ARG A 110 21.89 16.44 13.94
N ARG A 111 21.27 17.52 13.48
CA ARG A 111 21.08 18.75 14.28
C ARG A 111 20.20 18.49 15.51
N ALA A 112 19.14 17.70 15.33
CA ALA A 112 18.25 17.26 16.40
C ALA A 112 18.92 16.31 17.39
N GLY A 113 20.09 15.74 17.07
CA GLY A 113 20.75 14.73 17.90
C GLY A 113 20.05 13.37 17.85
N ALA A 114 19.30 13.11 16.76
CA ALA A 114 18.78 11.79 16.40
C ALA A 114 19.81 11.01 15.58
N ASP A 115 19.69 9.69 15.61
CA ASP A 115 20.38 8.81 14.68
C ASP A 115 19.92 9.09 13.23
N PRO A 116 20.79 9.58 12.32
CA PRO A 116 20.42 9.95 10.95
C PRO A 116 20.35 8.72 10.02
N VAL A 117 20.13 7.54 10.59
CA VAL A 117 19.79 6.32 9.88
C VAL A 117 18.28 6.21 9.85
N ALA A 118 17.72 5.98 8.67
CA ALA A 118 16.33 5.57 8.55
C ALA A 118 16.15 4.26 9.34
N ARG A 119 15.52 4.32 10.51
CA ARG A 119 15.19 3.13 11.29
C ARG A 119 13.91 2.53 10.71
N TYR A 120 14.09 1.67 9.73
CA TYR A 120 13.01 0.95 9.06
C TYR A 120 12.43 -0.16 9.97
N GLU A 121 11.17 -0.02 10.39
CA GLU A 121 10.24 -1.16 10.41
C GLU A 121 9.20 -0.97 9.29
N GLY A 122 9.57 -1.33 8.05
CA GLY A 122 8.63 -1.65 6.97
C GLY A 122 8.32 -0.52 5.97
N ASP A 123 8.85 -0.70 4.77
CA ASP A 123 8.83 0.18 3.59
C ASP A 123 7.44 0.38 2.91
N ASN A 124 6.30 0.39 3.63
CA ASN A 124 4.96 0.53 2.99
C ASN A 124 3.75 0.76 3.94
N THR A 125 3.84 1.54 5.01
CA THR A 125 2.71 1.63 5.96
C THR A 125 1.75 2.79 5.68
N VAL A 126 0.80 2.53 4.78
CA VAL A 126 -0.58 3.05 4.90
C VAL A 126 -1.12 2.57 6.25
N ASP A 127 -1.83 3.43 6.98
CA ASP A 127 -2.44 3.00 8.24
C ASP A 127 -3.40 1.83 8.02
N ALA A 128 -3.44 0.91 8.98
CA ALA A 128 -4.43 -0.14 8.97
C ALA A 128 -5.81 0.51 9.09
N GLU A 129 -6.70 0.24 8.14
CA GLU A 129 -8.11 0.64 8.26
C GLU A 129 -8.90 -0.37 9.11
N TYR A 130 -8.42 -1.62 9.18
CA TYR A 130 -9.13 -2.73 9.81
C TYR A 130 -8.28 -3.47 10.82
N VAL A 131 -8.92 -4.05 11.83
CA VAL A 131 -8.28 -4.84 12.88
C VAL A 131 -8.83 -6.25 12.89
N LEU A 132 -7.95 -7.23 13.13
CA LEU A 132 -8.29 -8.59 13.53
C LEU A 132 -7.74 -8.84 14.94
N ALA A 133 -8.60 -9.08 15.92
CA ALA A 133 -8.20 -9.24 17.32
C ALA A 133 -8.66 -10.57 17.89
N CYS A 134 -7.91 -11.11 18.84
CA CYS A 134 -8.47 -12.06 19.79
C CYS A 134 -9.35 -11.29 20.79
N PRO A 135 -10.62 -11.68 20.99
CA PRO A 135 -11.47 -11.02 21.99
C PRO A 135 -10.91 -11.15 23.41
N ARG A 136 -10.11 -12.20 23.68
CA ARG A 136 -9.39 -12.41 24.96
C ARG A 136 -8.05 -11.68 25.07
N GLY A 137 -7.69 -10.86 24.09
CA GLY A 137 -6.48 -10.03 24.15
C GLY A 137 -5.16 -10.71 23.79
N CYS A 138 -5.17 -11.99 23.39
CA CYS A 138 -3.94 -12.73 23.00
C CYS A 138 -3.18 -12.07 21.84
N PHE A 139 -3.91 -11.48 20.89
CA PHE A 139 -3.30 -10.74 19.79
C PHE A 139 -4.25 -9.71 19.23
N GLU A 140 -3.67 -8.76 18.52
CA GLU A 140 -4.41 -7.86 17.65
C GLU A 140 -3.53 -7.56 16.42
N ARG A 141 -4.11 -7.51 15.21
CA ARG A 141 -3.37 -7.34 13.94
C ARG A 141 -4.10 -6.35 13.03
N GLY A 142 -3.42 -5.30 12.61
CA GLY A 142 -3.95 -4.30 11.67
C GLY A 142 -3.80 -4.75 10.20
N TYR A 143 -4.73 -4.34 9.36
CA TYR A 143 -4.75 -4.59 7.92
C TYR A 143 -5.16 -3.31 7.18
N VAL A 144 -4.42 -2.98 6.12
CA VAL A 144 -4.69 -1.84 5.23
C VAL A 144 -5.86 -2.09 4.27
N GLN A 145 -6.28 -3.34 4.11
CA GLN A 145 -7.32 -3.74 3.17
C GLN A 145 -8.22 -4.80 3.80
N ARG A 146 -9.48 -4.84 3.34
CA ARG A 146 -10.50 -5.83 3.74
C ARG A 146 -10.20 -7.23 3.19
N SER A 147 -9.18 -7.86 3.76
CA SER A 147 -8.73 -9.21 3.43
C SER A 147 -9.76 -10.27 3.84
N LYS A 148 -9.60 -11.51 3.38
CA LYS A 148 -10.48 -12.64 3.78
C LYS A 148 -10.51 -12.81 5.31
N ARG A 149 -9.40 -12.53 6.00
CA ARG A 149 -9.30 -12.59 7.46
C ARG A 149 -10.18 -11.57 8.16
N ILE A 150 -10.21 -10.34 7.65
CA ILE A 150 -11.08 -9.27 8.17
C ILE A 150 -12.55 -9.57 7.89
N LYS A 151 -12.87 -10.12 6.72
CA LYS A 151 -14.26 -10.40 6.33
C LYS A 151 -14.84 -11.65 6.98
N GLN A 152 -13.99 -12.59 7.40
CA GLN A 152 -14.38 -13.92 7.85
C GLN A 152 -13.57 -14.34 9.09
N PRO A 153 -13.56 -13.55 10.18
CA PRO A 153 -12.73 -13.83 11.36
C PRO A 153 -13.08 -15.18 12.01
N TRP A 154 -14.33 -15.65 11.90
CA TRP A 154 -14.79 -16.97 12.36
C TRP A 154 -14.10 -18.18 11.72
N GLN A 155 -13.45 -18.03 10.55
CA GLN A 155 -12.70 -19.13 9.90
C GLN A 155 -11.33 -19.39 10.54
N TYR A 156 -10.94 -18.58 11.52
CA TYR A 156 -9.64 -18.64 12.16
C TYR A 156 -9.80 -18.91 13.65
N THR A 157 -8.72 -19.39 14.25
CA THR A 157 -8.64 -19.65 15.69
C THR A 157 -7.40 -18.95 16.22
N CYS A 158 -7.49 -18.41 17.43
CA CYS A 158 -6.33 -17.96 18.15
C CYS A 158 -5.46 -19.18 18.51
N ASP A 159 -4.19 -19.14 18.11
CA ASP A 159 -3.24 -20.24 18.39
C ASP A 159 -2.96 -20.40 19.89
N GLU A 160 -3.13 -19.33 20.69
CA GLU A 160 -2.88 -19.37 22.14
C GLU A 160 -4.08 -19.87 22.94
N CYS A 161 -5.28 -19.37 22.65
CA CYS A 161 -6.45 -19.60 23.50
C CYS A 161 -7.59 -20.35 22.79
N GLY A 162 -7.39 -20.77 21.55
CA GLY A 162 -8.37 -21.49 20.71
C GLY A 162 -9.62 -20.67 20.33
N THR A 163 -9.77 -19.46 20.87
CA THR A 163 -10.95 -18.62 20.67
C THR A 163 -10.96 -18.04 19.26
N ARG A 164 -12.12 -17.98 18.62
CA ARG A 164 -12.27 -17.34 17.31
C ARG A 164 -12.01 -15.83 17.44
N PRO A 165 -11.17 -15.24 16.57
CA PRO A 165 -10.92 -13.82 16.57
C PRO A 165 -12.15 -13.03 16.12
N ILE A 166 -12.12 -11.72 16.31
CA ILE A 166 -13.08 -10.73 15.84
C ILE A 166 -12.40 -9.77 14.87
N SER A 167 -13.15 -9.06 14.05
CA SER A 167 -12.63 -7.92 13.27
C SER A 167 -13.47 -6.67 13.47
N TYR A 168 -12.87 -5.49 13.32
CA TYR A 168 -13.53 -4.18 13.47
C TYR A 168 -12.74 -3.09 12.72
N ASP A 169 -13.38 -1.95 12.44
CA ASP A 169 -12.72 -0.76 11.92
C ASP A 169 -11.79 -0.16 12.99
N VAL A 170 -10.64 0.41 12.60
CA VAL A 170 -9.72 1.00 13.57
C VAL A 170 -10.42 2.10 14.39
N GLY A 171 -10.30 2.02 15.73
CA GLY A 171 -10.97 2.91 16.67
C GLY A 171 -12.30 2.38 17.20
N GLU A 172 -12.92 1.44 16.50
CA GLU A 172 -14.28 0.94 16.79
C GLU A 172 -14.25 -0.45 17.46
N ARG A 173 -13.39 -0.65 18.46
CA ARG A 173 -13.33 -1.94 19.17
C ARG A 173 -14.60 -2.14 20.00
N PRO A 174 -15.36 -3.25 19.83
CA PRO A 174 -16.53 -3.53 20.66
C PRO A 174 -16.14 -3.79 22.12
N ALA A 175 -16.96 -3.29 23.05
CA ALA A 175 -16.74 -3.43 24.50
C ALA A 175 -16.94 -4.88 25.00
N ASP A 176 -17.89 -5.60 24.43
CA ASP A 176 -18.16 -7.03 24.71
C ASP A 176 -18.32 -7.80 23.39
N PRO A 177 -17.19 -8.20 22.77
CA PRO A 177 -17.23 -8.77 21.43
C PRO A 177 -17.52 -10.28 21.44
N ASP A 178 -18.51 -10.69 20.66
CA ASP A 178 -18.81 -12.08 20.36
C ASP A 178 -17.68 -12.72 19.54
N PRO A 179 -17.08 -13.84 20.01
CA PRO A 179 -16.01 -14.51 19.29
C PRO A 179 -16.41 -14.97 17.88
N GLY A 180 -15.58 -14.63 16.89
CA GLY A 180 -15.84 -14.97 15.49
C GLY A 180 -16.61 -13.89 14.74
N THR A 181 -16.97 -12.77 15.34
CA THR A 181 -17.82 -11.75 14.71
C THR A 181 -17.02 -10.69 13.95
N CYS A 182 -17.57 -10.21 12.83
CA CYS A 182 -17.04 -9.11 12.03
C CYS A 182 -17.85 -7.82 12.27
N TYR A 183 -17.26 -6.89 13.02
CA TYR A 183 -17.81 -5.57 13.40
C TYR A 183 -17.30 -4.43 12.51
N VAL A 184 -17.05 -4.72 11.23
CA VAL A 184 -16.69 -3.68 10.26
C VAL A 184 -18.00 -3.10 9.72
N ASP A 185 -18.32 -1.85 10.05
CA ASP A 185 -19.64 -1.21 9.83
C ASP A 185 -20.05 -1.17 8.36
N SER A 186 -19.05 -1.18 7.49
CA SER A 186 -19.21 -1.14 6.04
C SER A 186 -19.46 -2.52 5.39
N ILE A 187 -19.68 -3.57 6.19
CA ILE A 187 -19.99 -4.93 5.73
C ILE A 187 -21.38 -5.34 6.29
N PRO A 188 -22.29 -5.90 5.47
CA PRO A 188 -23.52 -6.48 5.99
C PRO A 188 -23.17 -7.58 7.00
N TRP A 189 -23.76 -7.52 8.20
CA TRP A 189 -23.55 -8.49 9.26
C TRP A 189 -23.69 -9.91 8.72
N ARG A 190 -22.64 -10.72 8.90
CA ARG A 190 -22.67 -12.16 8.65
C ARG A 190 -22.25 -12.91 9.91
N THR A 191 -23.07 -13.83 10.38
CA THR A 191 -22.84 -14.63 11.58
C THR A 191 -22.30 -16.02 11.20
N PRO A 192 -21.77 -16.79 12.17
CA PRO A 192 -21.44 -18.19 11.95
C PRO A 192 -22.64 -19.05 11.50
N GLU A 193 -23.87 -18.62 11.75
CA GLU A 193 -25.10 -19.33 11.38
C GLU A 193 -25.46 -19.15 9.90
N ASP A 194 -24.93 -18.10 9.25
CA ASP A 194 -24.97 -17.93 7.80
C ASP A 194 -24.09 -18.97 7.06
N GLN A 195 -23.44 -19.91 7.78
CA GLN A 195 -22.74 -21.06 7.21
C GLN A 195 -23.68 -22.17 6.73
N ASP A 196 -24.91 -22.24 7.24
CA ASP A 196 -25.86 -23.32 6.95
C ASP A 196 -26.73 -23.04 5.71
N GLU A 197 -26.57 -21.90 5.03
CA GLU A 197 -26.92 -21.86 3.62
C GLU A 197 -25.90 -22.74 2.88
N PRO A 198 -26.32 -23.88 2.31
CA PRO A 198 -25.39 -24.73 1.59
C PRO A 198 -24.72 -23.89 0.51
N ASP A 199 -23.39 -23.89 0.52
CA ASP A 199 -22.50 -23.26 -0.46
C ASP A 199 -22.56 -24.01 -1.82
N ASP A 200 -23.75 -24.47 -2.19
CA ASP A 200 -24.09 -25.33 -3.33
C ASP A 200 -25.07 -24.62 -4.28
N ALA A 201 -24.93 -23.30 -4.39
CA ALA A 201 -25.63 -22.51 -5.40
C ALA A 201 -24.70 -21.46 -6.05
N ARG A 202 -23.54 -21.91 -6.53
CA ARG A 202 -22.91 -21.56 -7.83
C ARG A 202 -21.40 -21.70 -7.75
N SER A 203 -20.87 -22.59 -8.58
CA SER A 203 -19.59 -22.33 -9.26
C SER A 203 -19.55 -20.87 -9.72
N THR A 204 -18.76 -20.01 -9.06
CA THR A 204 -18.62 -18.60 -9.44
C THR A 204 -17.33 -18.34 -10.22
N ALA A 205 -16.79 -19.35 -10.91
CA ALA A 205 -15.86 -19.07 -12.00
C ALA A 205 -16.61 -18.24 -13.05
N ARG A 206 -16.10 -17.03 -13.34
CA ARG A 206 -16.71 -16.11 -14.31
C ARG A 206 -15.87 -15.95 -15.57
N TYR A 207 -14.62 -16.40 -15.51
CA TYR A 207 -13.61 -16.20 -16.54
C TYR A 207 -12.81 -17.49 -16.75
N LEU A 208 -12.36 -17.69 -17.97
CA LEU A 208 -11.42 -18.74 -18.35
C LEU A 208 -10.13 -18.09 -18.86
N LEU A 209 -8.99 -18.64 -18.46
CA LEU A 209 -7.76 -18.55 -19.23
C LEU A 209 -7.62 -19.88 -19.96
N ALA A 210 -7.50 -19.88 -21.28
CA ALA A 210 -7.60 -21.12 -22.02
C ALA A 210 -6.64 -21.16 -23.21
N CYS A 211 -6.24 -22.37 -23.54
CA CYS A 211 -5.52 -22.67 -24.77
C CYS A 211 -6.53 -22.69 -25.94
N PRO A 212 -6.30 -21.91 -27.02
CA PRO A 212 -7.16 -21.95 -28.21
C PRO A 212 -7.16 -23.33 -28.90
N ASN A 213 -6.09 -24.12 -28.74
CA ASN A 213 -6.01 -25.48 -29.28
C ASN A 213 -6.74 -26.53 -28.41
N GLY A 214 -7.40 -26.13 -27.32
CA GLY A 214 -8.17 -27.03 -26.47
C GLY A 214 -7.37 -27.88 -25.46
N CYS A 215 -6.06 -27.67 -25.34
CA CYS A 215 -5.18 -28.45 -24.45
C CYS A 215 -5.58 -28.32 -22.96
N THR A 216 -5.71 -27.08 -22.48
CA THR A 216 -6.02 -26.81 -21.07
C THR A 216 -6.82 -25.52 -20.94
N ALA A 217 -7.70 -25.47 -19.93
CA ALA A 217 -8.40 -24.27 -19.51
C ALA A 217 -8.38 -24.15 -17.98
N TRP A 218 -8.17 -22.93 -17.50
CA TRP A 218 -8.08 -22.59 -16.08
C TRP A 218 -9.21 -21.62 -15.70
N PRO A 219 -10.13 -22.01 -14.81
CA PRO A 219 -11.22 -21.16 -14.35
C PRO A 219 -10.75 -20.13 -13.32
N TYR A 220 -11.30 -18.92 -13.40
CA TYR A 220 -11.04 -17.82 -12.50
C TYR A 220 -12.35 -17.14 -12.07
N GLN A 221 -12.46 -16.83 -10.78
CA GLN A 221 -13.60 -16.08 -10.23
C GLN A 221 -13.49 -14.57 -10.46
N ARG A 222 -12.28 -14.05 -10.63
CA ARG A 222 -11.98 -12.61 -10.78
C ARG A 222 -11.08 -12.36 -11.98
N ARG A 223 -11.14 -11.16 -12.56
CA ARG A 223 -10.24 -10.68 -13.61
C ARG A 223 -8.84 -10.39 -13.06
N THR A 224 -8.08 -11.45 -12.82
CA THR A 224 -6.68 -11.39 -12.40
C THR A 224 -5.78 -10.86 -13.53
N LYS A 225 -4.51 -10.56 -13.24
CA LYS A 225 -3.52 -10.14 -14.25
C LYS A 225 -3.43 -11.13 -15.42
N ARG A 226 -3.61 -12.43 -15.15
CA ARG A 226 -3.64 -13.50 -16.16
C ARG A 226 -4.82 -13.38 -17.11
N ILE A 227 -6.02 -13.16 -16.56
CA ILE A 227 -7.23 -12.91 -17.36
C ILE A 227 -7.11 -11.61 -18.17
N LYS A 228 -6.50 -10.56 -17.60
CA LYS A 228 -6.35 -9.27 -18.29
C LYS A 228 -5.30 -9.28 -19.39
N ASN A 229 -4.25 -10.08 -19.24
CA ASN A 229 -3.09 -10.11 -20.14
C ASN A 229 -2.75 -11.55 -20.58
N PRO A 230 -3.68 -12.27 -21.23
CA PRO A 230 -3.46 -13.67 -21.57
C PRO A 230 -2.30 -13.88 -22.56
N TRP A 231 -1.96 -12.86 -23.36
CA TRP A 231 -0.81 -12.87 -24.29
C TRP A 231 0.57 -12.98 -23.65
N LEU A 232 0.68 -12.79 -22.33
CA LEU A 232 1.93 -12.98 -21.59
C LEU A 232 2.17 -14.45 -21.21
N TYR A 233 1.26 -15.35 -21.56
CA TYR A 233 1.27 -16.73 -21.12
C TYR A 233 1.13 -17.67 -22.33
N ALA A 234 1.90 -18.75 -22.31
CA ALA A 234 1.86 -19.81 -23.30
C ALA A 234 1.24 -21.08 -22.70
N CYS A 235 0.59 -21.88 -23.53
CA CYS A 235 0.11 -23.19 -23.15
C CYS A 235 1.30 -24.13 -22.88
N PRO A 236 1.36 -24.81 -21.73
CA PRO A 236 2.46 -25.72 -21.40
C PRO A 236 2.50 -26.98 -22.27
N GLU A 237 1.42 -27.28 -23.01
CA GLU A 237 1.32 -28.48 -23.84
C GLU A 237 1.67 -28.23 -25.31
N CYS A 238 1.43 -27.02 -25.83
CA CYS A 238 1.58 -26.73 -27.26
C CYS A 238 2.24 -25.37 -27.55
N ASP A 239 2.78 -24.70 -26.52
CA ASP A 239 3.43 -23.38 -26.55
C ASP A 239 2.63 -22.24 -27.20
N THR A 240 1.36 -22.48 -27.53
CA THR A 240 0.50 -21.48 -28.15
C THR A 240 0.09 -20.45 -27.13
N THR A 241 0.14 -19.18 -27.53
CA THR A 241 -0.26 -18.04 -26.70
C THR A 241 -1.71 -18.19 -26.24
N LEU A 242 -1.93 -18.06 -24.94
CA LEU A 242 -3.25 -18.23 -24.32
C LEU A 242 -4.19 -17.07 -24.65
N LEU A 243 -5.49 -17.33 -24.52
CA LEU A 243 -6.54 -16.32 -24.54
C LEU A 243 -7.32 -16.34 -23.22
N SER A 244 -8.10 -15.30 -22.97
CA SER A 244 -9.07 -15.30 -21.86
C SER A 244 -10.47 -14.99 -22.37
N CYS A 245 -11.49 -15.58 -21.76
CA CYS A 245 -12.89 -15.42 -22.15
C CYS A 245 -13.81 -15.57 -20.92
N GLY A 246 -15.11 -15.33 -21.10
CA GLY A 246 -16.12 -15.68 -20.12
C GLY A 246 -16.17 -17.18 -19.87
N ILE A 247 -16.74 -17.59 -18.74
CA ILE A 247 -16.89 -19.01 -18.40
C ILE A 247 -17.83 -19.76 -19.36
N ASP A 248 -18.76 -19.03 -19.97
CA ASP A 248 -19.75 -19.56 -20.91
C ASP A 248 -19.28 -19.51 -22.38
N ASP A 249 -18.09 -18.95 -22.64
CA ASP A 249 -17.52 -18.82 -23.99
C ASP A 249 -16.73 -20.09 -24.37
N SER A 250 -16.66 -20.37 -25.67
CA SER A 250 -15.88 -21.49 -26.25
C SER A 250 -14.48 -21.04 -26.67
N PRO A 251 -13.39 -21.37 -25.93
CA PRO A 251 -12.05 -20.87 -26.23
C PRO A 251 -11.50 -21.26 -27.61
N THR A 252 -11.92 -22.40 -28.14
CA THR A 252 -11.46 -22.91 -29.44
C THR A 252 -11.99 -22.11 -30.63
N GLU A 253 -12.98 -21.25 -30.41
CA GLU A 253 -13.61 -20.42 -31.45
C GLU A 253 -13.15 -18.96 -31.39
N LEU A 254 -12.22 -18.65 -30.49
CA LEU A 254 -11.78 -17.29 -30.19
C LEU A 254 -10.35 -17.02 -30.66
N GLU A 255 -10.08 -15.77 -31.04
CA GLU A 255 -8.74 -15.37 -31.49
C GLU A 255 -7.68 -15.56 -30.37
N PRO A 256 -6.57 -16.26 -30.64
CA PRO A 256 -5.47 -16.44 -29.69
C PRO A 256 -4.86 -15.12 -29.19
N GLY A 257 -4.26 -15.13 -28.00
CA GLY A 257 -3.53 -13.97 -27.48
C GLY A 257 -4.41 -12.77 -27.11
N ARG A 258 -5.74 -12.94 -27.01
CA ARG A 258 -6.67 -11.84 -26.70
C ARG A 258 -7.51 -12.11 -25.45
N CYS A 259 -7.99 -11.03 -24.86
CA CYS A 259 -8.98 -11.05 -23.79
C CYS A 259 -10.37 -10.75 -24.37
N HIS A 260 -11.26 -11.75 -24.33
CA HIS A 260 -12.61 -11.75 -24.91
C HIS A 260 -13.71 -11.52 -23.87
N VAL A 261 -13.35 -11.30 -22.61
CA VAL A 261 -14.33 -11.04 -21.55
C VAL A 261 -15.04 -9.70 -21.80
N GLY A 262 -16.36 -9.72 -22.07
CA GLY A 262 -17.17 -8.52 -22.28
C GLY A 262 -17.37 -7.70 -21.01
N SER A 263 -16.66 -6.56 -20.87
CA SER A 263 -16.95 -5.43 -19.94
C SER A 263 -15.80 -4.42 -19.79
N VAL A 264 -14.76 -4.46 -20.62
CA VAL A 264 -13.86 -3.30 -20.77
C VAL A 264 -13.76 -3.05 -22.27
N PRO A 265 -14.14 -1.86 -22.78
CA PRO A 265 -13.80 -1.50 -24.14
C PRO A 265 -12.29 -1.66 -24.26
N TRP A 266 -11.87 -2.50 -25.21
CA TRP A 266 -10.47 -2.68 -25.57
C TRP A 266 -9.89 -1.27 -25.74
N GLN A 267 -9.08 -0.79 -24.79
CA GLN A 267 -8.29 0.38 -25.06
C GLN A 267 -7.21 -0.13 -25.98
N VAL A 268 -7.46 0.06 -27.28
CA VAL A 268 -6.45 -0.02 -28.32
C VAL A 268 -5.17 0.59 -27.74
N PRO A 269 -4.02 -0.13 -27.77
CA PRO A 269 -2.77 0.42 -27.31
C PRO A 269 -2.63 1.81 -27.91
N ARG A 270 -2.59 2.83 -27.06
CA ARG A 270 -2.39 4.21 -27.51
C ARG A 270 -0.92 4.53 -27.55
N ILE A 271 -0.13 3.84 -26.73
CA ILE A 271 1.27 4.12 -26.49
C ILE A 271 2.06 2.83 -26.61
N VAL A 272 3.21 2.90 -27.27
CA VAL A 272 4.16 1.80 -27.41
C VAL A 272 5.46 2.16 -26.71
N HIS A 273 5.98 1.24 -25.90
CA HIS A 273 7.35 1.25 -25.40
C HIS A 273 8.15 0.21 -26.16
N ALA A 274 9.25 0.60 -26.79
CA ALA A 274 9.99 -0.28 -27.68
C ALA A 274 11.50 -0.12 -27.57
N CYS A 275 12.21 -1.15 -28.04
CA CYS A 275 13.62 -1.03 -28.34
C CYS A 275 13.80 -0.38 -29.71
N PRO A 276 14.66 0.64 -29.86
CA PRO A 276 14.93 1.26 -31.16
C PRO A 276 15.49 0.28 -32.19
N ASN A 277 16.25 -0.73 -31.73
CA ASN A 277 16.82 -1.78 -32.57
C ASN A 277 15.87 -2.95 -32.86
N GLY A 278 14.60 -2.89 -32.39
CA GLY A 278 13.60 -3.91 -32.70
C GLY A 278 13.59 -5.16 -31.82
N CYS A 279 14.39 -5.23 -30.75
CA CYS A 279 14.41 -6.36 -29.81
C CYS A 279 13.04 -6.62 -29.13
N PHE A 280 12.26 -5.58 -28.86
CA PHE A 280 10.91 -5.71 -28.32
C PHE A 280 10.04 -4.49 -28.67
N SER A 281 8.72 -4.69 -28.57
CA SER A 281 7.70 -3.65 -28.67
C SER A 281 6.49 -4.02 -27.81
N THR A 282 6.15 -3.17 -26.84
CA THR A 282 5.08 -3.40 -25.85
C THR A 282 4.06 -2.27 -25.88
N GLY A 283 2.79 -2.60 -26.12
CA GLY A 283 1.69 -1.64 -26.17
C GLY A 283 0.97 -1.45 -24.83
N TYR A 284 0.57 -0.20 -24.54
CA TYR A 284 -0.15 0.21 -23.34
C TYR A 284 -1.36 1.09 -23.69
N GLY A 285 -2.46 0.93 -22.94
CA GLY A 285 -3.65 1.79 -23.08
C GLY A 285 -3.50 3.18 -22.43
N GLN A 286 -2.53 3.34 -21.54
CA GLN A 286 -2.26 4.57 -20.78
C GLN A 286 -0.76 4.66 -20.43
N HIS A 287 -0.26 5.86 -20.11
CA HIS A 287 1.14 6.07 -19.77
C HIS A 287 1.57 5.26 -18.53
N THR A 288 2.72 4.60 -18.65
CA THR A 288 3.51 4.02 -17.56
C THR A 288 4.78 4.84 -17.34
N GLU A 289 5.50 4.57 -16.25
CA GLU A 289 6.81 5.19 -16.00
C GLU A 289 7.80 4.95 -17.16
N GLN A 290 7.80 3.74 -17.71
CA GLN A 290 8.62 3.35 -18.87
C GLN A 290 8.31 4.16 -20.13
N THR A 291 7.03 4.48 -20.35
CA THR A 291 6.62 5.31 -21.50
C THR A 291 6.80 6.81 -21.26
N ARG A 292 6.89 7.26 -20.00
CA ARG A 292 7.12 8.68 -19.65
C ARG A 292 8.60 9.02 -19.63
N GLN A 293 9.45 8.06 -19.30
CA GLN A 293 10.89 8.25 -19.11
C GLN A 293 11.70 7.15 -19.82
N PRO A 294 11.52 6.94 -21.14
CA PRO A 294 12.17 5.85 -21.87
C PRO A 294 13.72 5.95 -21.87
N GLU A 295 14.29 7.12 -21.61
CA GLU A 295 15.73 7.36 -21.46
C GLU A 295 16.37 6.68 -20.25
N ARG A 296 15.56 6.36 -19.22
CA ARG A 296 15.99 5.66 -18.00
C ARG A 296 16.06 4.15 -18.18
N TYR A 297 15.41 3.61 -19.19
CA TYR A 297 15.31 2.17 -19.43
C TYR A 297 16.20 1.75 -20.59
N ARG A 298 16.80 0.56 -20.47
CA ARG A 298 17.66 -0.05 -21.49
C ARG A 298 17.10 -1.38 -21.93
N CYS A 299 17.24 -1.68 -23.21
CA CYS A 299 16.96 -3.01 -23.73
C CYS A 299 17.97 -4.00 -23.15
N GLU A 300 17.47 -5.11 -22.61
CA GLU A 300 18.30 -6.16 -22.02
C GLU A 300 19.16 -6.89 -23.07
N GLU A 301 18.70 -6.95 -24.32
CA GLU A 301 19.42 -7.64 -25.40
C GLU A 301 20.52 -6.80 -26.02
N CYS A 302 20.22 -5.54 -26.39
CA CYS A 302 21.17 -4.70 -27.14
C CYS A 302 21.73 -3.52 -26.34
N GLY A 303 21.29 -3.31 -25.09
CA GLY A 303 21.76 -2.22 -24.22
C GLY A 303 21.33 -0.81 -24.63
N ALA A 304 20.65 -0.66 -25.78
CA ALA A 304 20.15 0.62 -26.26
C ALA A 304 19.11 1.19 -25.31
N ARG A 305 19.10 2.52 -25.17
CA ARG A 305 18.01 3.20 -24.45
C ARG A 305 16.70 3.00 -25.19
N THR A 306 15.64 2.72 -24.45
CA THR A 306 14.32 2.46 -25.03
C THR A 306 13.68 3.73 -25.57
N VAL A 307 12.60 3.59 -26.31
CA VAL A 307 11.81 4.71 -26.84
C VAL A 307 10.33 4.52 -26.51
N ALA A 308 9.57 5.61 -26.57
CA ALA A 308 8.11 5.57 -26.47
C ALA A 308 7.45 6.41 -27.57
N TYR A 309 6.36 5.93 -28.18
CA TYR A 309 5.64 6.62 -29.26
C TYR A 309 4.16 6.20 -29.30
N LEU A 310 3.29 6.96 -29.98
CA LEU A 310 1.88 6.58 -30.13
C LEU A 310 1.75 5.38 -31.06
N ALA A 311 0.84 4.45 -30.77
CA ALA A 311 0.76 3.18 -31.49
C ALA A 311 0.47 3.32 -33.00
N ASP A 312 -0.18 4.41 -33.39
CA ASP A 312 -0.48 4.82 -34.77
C ASP A 312 0.58 5.74 -35.39
N GLU A 313 1.52 6.27 -34.60
CA GLU A 313 2.55 7.21 -35.05
C GLU A 313 3.96 6.69 -34.76
N ARG A 314 4.30 5.52 -35.31
CA ARG A 314 5.67 5.01 -35.22
C ARG A 314 6.63 5.93 -36.01
N PRO A 315 7.66 6.51 -35.38
CA PRO A 315 8.65 7.32 -36.09
C PRO A 315 9.40 6.50 -37.14
N GLU A 316 9.61 7.08 -38.33
CA GLU A 316 10.44 6.47 -39.39
C GLU A 316 11.91 6.34 -38.96
N THR A 317 12.39 7.31 -38.19
CA THR A 317 13.72 7.33 -37.57
C THR A 317 13.58 7.34 -36.07
N ILE A 318 14.12 6.32 -35.41
CA ILE A 318 14.03 6.13 -33.97
C ILE A 318 15.37 6.43 -33.32
N ASP A 319 15.41 7.48 -32.48
CA ASP A 319 16.58 7.89 -31.71
C ASP A 319 16.53 7.28 -30.29
N PRO A 320 17.53 6.49 -29.86
CA PRO A 320 17.52 5.82 -28.56
C PRO A 320 17.36 6.76 -27.36
N GLY A 321 16.37 6.48 -26.51
CA GLY A 321 16.07 7.28 -25.32
C GLY A 321 15.06 8.39 -25.55
N THR A 322 14.55 8.56 -26.77
CA THR A 322 13.57 9.60 -27.08
C THR A 322 12.15 9.20 -26.70
N ASN A 323 11.43 10.13 -26.06
CA ASN A 323 10.01 10.06 -25.81
C ASN A 323 9.26 10.87 -26.89
N TYR A 324 8.62 10.19 -27.85
CA TYR A 324 7.86 10.80 -28.94
C TYR A 324 6.40 11.07 -28.56
N LEU A 325 6.08 11.08 -27.26
CA LEU A 325 4.75 11.38 -26.73
C LEU A 325 4.65 12.82 -26.19
N GLU A 326 5.76 13.57 -26.19
CA GLU A 326 5.85 14.97 -25.74
C GLU A 326 5.61 15.99 -26.85
#